data_AF-A0A0D3EDM7-F1
#
_entry.id   AF-A0A0D3EDM7-F1
#
_cell.length_a   1.000
_cell.length_b   1.000
_cell.length_c   1.000
_cell.angle_alpha   90.00
_cell.angle_beta   90.00
_cell.angle_gamma   90.00
#
_symmetry.space_group_name_H-M   'P 1'
#
loop_
_entity.id
_entity.type
_entity.pdbx_description
1 polymer ?
#
loop_
_entity_poly.entity_id
_entity_poly.type
_entity_poly.pdbx_seq_one_letter_code
_entity_poly.pdbx_strand_id
1 'polypeptide(L)'
;MVIVRSKRLLHQYIVDAYTSIEQERLRWFRLNQKKIRADLYNNVQDAAMKGDTDAKSIGKRVILPASFTGSPRYMAEKYHDAMAICRWYGNPDLFITITTNPKWDEISDHLKMYGSDDPNDHPDLEARVFKMKLDELISDFNKGIFFPRPKAEERVATCSHTSMA
;
A
#
# COMPACT_ATOMS: atom_id res chain seq x y z
N MET A 1 28.11 -9.39 11.02
CA MET A 1 26.92 -8.51 10.98
C MET A 1 27.36 -7.06 11.24
N VAL A 2 28.02 -6.42 10.26
CA VAL A 2 28.64 -5.08 10.43
C VAL A 2 27.75 -3.97 9.85
N ILE A 3 27.06 -4.25 8.74
CA ILE A 3 26.22 -3.28 8.02
C ILE A 3 25.05 -2.77 8.88
N VAL A 4 24.40 -3.65 9.65
CA VAL A 4 23.22 -3.29 10.48
C VAL A 4 23.53 -2.23 11.55
N ARG A 5 24.77 -2.14 12.01
CA ARG A 5 25.19 -1.14 13.02
C ARG A 5 25.85 0.10 12.41
N SER A 6 25.84 0.22 11.08
CA SER A 6 26.59 1.26 10.37
C SER A 6 25.78 2.55 10.12
N LYS A 7 24.66 2.76 10.84
CA LYS A 7 23.85 4.00 10.86
C LYS A 7 23.51 4.47 9.43
N ARG A 8 23.97 5.66 9.02
CA ARG A 8 23.80 6.22 7.68
C ARG A 8 24.17 5.27 6.53
N LEU A 9 25.17 4.40 6.69
CA LEU A 9 25.55 3.43 5.65
C LEU A 9 24.45 2.39 5.44
N LEU A 10 23.73 1.99 6.51
CA LEU A 10 22.58 1.10 6.40
C LEU A 10 21.47 1.76 5.59
N HIS A 11 21.18 3.04 5.83
CA HIS A 11 20.17 3.77 5.07
C HIS A 11 20.48 3.82 3.57
N GLN A 12 21.74 4.12 3.23
CA GLN A 12 22.19 4.11 1.84
C GLN A 12 22.04 2.72 1.23
N TYR A 13 22.50 1.69 1.93
CA TYR A 13 22.38 0.32 1.47
C TYR A 13 20.92 -0.11 1.21
N ILE A 14 19.99 0.22 2.12
CA ILE A 14 18.56 -0.11 1.96
C ILE A 14 17.99 0.58 0.72
N VAL A 15 18.27 1.87 0.53
CA VAL A 15 17.78 2.65 -0.62
C VAL A 15 18.39 2.13 -1.93
N ASP A 16 19.69 1.85 -1.96
CA ASP A 16 20.39 1.34 -3.13
C ASP A 16 19.90 -0.08 -3.51
N ALA A 17 19.68 -0.94 -2.52
CA ALA A 17 19.11 -2.26 -2.74
C ALA A 17 17.68 -2.17 -3.28
N TYR A 18 16.83 -1.33 -2.69
CA TYR A 18 15.46 -1.13 -3.14
C TYR A 18 15.39 -0.59 -4.57
N THR A 19 16.16 0.45 -4.88
CA THR A 19 16.21 1.05 -6.23
C THR A 19 16.73 0.06 -7.27
N SER A 20 17.71 -0.77 -6.94
CA SER A 20 18.22 -1.83 -7.81
C SER A 20 17.14 -2.88 -8.13
N ILE A 21 16.38 -3.30 -7.12
CA ILE A 21 15.27 -4.26 -7.28
C ILE A 21 14.17 -3.65 -8.16
N GLU A 22 13.75 -2.42 -7.86
CA GLU A 22 12.70 -1.72 -8.63
C GLU A 22 13.14 -1.45 -10.07
N GLN A 23 14.42 -1.15 -10.30
CA GLN A 23 14.97 -1.02 -11.64
C GLN A 23 14.88 -2.32 -12.43
N GLU A 24 15.24 -3.46 -11.82
CA GLU A 24 15.13 -4.76 -12.49
C GLU A 24 13.66 -5.14 -12.74
N ARG A 25 12.76 -4.83 -11.81
CA ARG A 25 11.32 -5.00 -11.99
C ARG A 25 10.78 -4.19 -13.17
N LEU A 26 11.17 -2.93 -13.29
CA LEU A 26 10.83 -2.07 -14.43
C LEU A 26 11.45 -2.57 -15.74
N ARG A 27 12.69 -3.06 -15.69
CA ARG A 27 13.35 -3.68 -16.84
C ARG A 27 12.59 -4.90 -17.32
N TRP A 28 12.14 -5.75 -16.40
CA TRP A 28 11.31 -6.91 -16.73
C TRP A 28 10.02 -6.49 -17.44
N PHE A 29 9.30 -5.49 -16.92
CA PHE A 29 8.09 -4.99 -17.57
C PHE A 29 8.37 -4.40 -18.95
N ARG A 30 9.49 -3.72 -19.13
CA ARG A 30 9.91 -3.16 -20.43
C ARG A 30 10.21 -4.24 -21.46
N LEU A 31 10.87 -5.33 -21.06
CA LEU A 31 11.24 -6.44 -21.95
C LEU A 31 10.05 -7.36 -22.27
N ASN A 32 9.12 -7.54 -21.32
CA ASN A 32 7.99 -8.46 -21.44
C ASN A 32 6.69 -7.78 -21.91
N GLN A 33 6.77 -6.61 -22.57
CA GLN A 33 5.59 -5.87 -23.03
C GLN A 33 4.65 -6.66 -23.94
N LYS A 34 5.15 -7.61 -24.74
CA LYS A 34 4.28 -8.45 -25.59
C LYS A 34 3.27 -9.26 -24.76
N LYS A 35 3.70 -9.78 -23.61
CA LYS A 35 2.84 -10.53 -22.68
C LYS A 35 1.84 -9.60 -21.98
N ILE A 36 2.30 -8.43 -21.52
CA ILE A 36 1.47 -7.46 -20.78
C ILE A 36 0.42 -6.79 -21.70
N ARG A 37 0.76 -6.59 -22.98
CA ARG A 37 -0.17 -6.05 -23.97
C ARG A 37 -1.25 -7.06 -24.40
N ALA A 38 -1.08 -8.36 -24.13
CA ALA A 38 -2.10 -9.36 -24.42
C ALA A 38 -3.41 -9.07 -23.68
N ASP A 39 -3.32 -8.69 -22.41
CA ASP A 39 -4.49 -8.29 -21.61
C ASP A 39 -5.18 -7.04 -22.20
N LEU A 40 -4.41 -6.15 -22.83
CA LEU A 40 -4.97 -4.97 -23.50
C LEU A 40 -5.66 -5.33 -24.82
N TYR A 41 -5.18 -6.32 -25.57
CA TYR A 41 -5.84 -6.74 -26.80
C TYR A 41 -7.26 -7.23 -26.54
N ASN A 42 -7.52 -7.89 -25.41
CA ASN A 42 -8.89 -8.25 -25.01
C ASN A 42 -9.76 -6.98 -24.83
N ASN A 43 -9.26 -5.99 -24.08
CA ASN A 43 -9.98 -4.73 -23.85
C ASN A 43 -10.16 -3.88 -25.13
N VAL A 44 -9.18 -3.89 -26.03
CA VAL A 44 -9.22 -3.20 -27.32
C VAL A 44 -10.13 -3.93 -28.30
N GLN A 45 -10.15 -5.26 -28.28
CA GLN A 45 -11.08 -6.08 -29.06
C GLN A 45 -12.53 -5.80 -28.62
N ASP A 46 -12.77 -5.71 -27.31
CA ASP A 46 -14.08 -5.32 -26.76
C ASP A 46 -14.48 -3.88 -27.14
N ALA A 47 -13.53 -2.94 -27.16
CA ALA A 47 -13.77 -1.56 -27.58
C ALA A 47 -14.00 -1.44 -29.11
N ALA A 48 -13.26 -2.21 -29.91
CA ALA A 48 -13.44 -2.30 -31.36
C ALA A 48 -14.80 -2.93 -31.72
N MET A 49 -15.24 -3.95 -30.98
CA MET A 49 -16.61 -4.48 -31.08
C MET A 49 -17.69 -3.45 -30.76
N LYS A 50 -17.39 -2.44 -29.93
CA LYS A 50 -18.28 -1.32 -29.60
C LYS A 50 -18.23 -0.15 -30.59
N GLY A 51 -17.41 -0.25 -31.65
CA GLY A 51 -17.37 0.72 -32.76
C GLY A 51 -16.46 1.94 -32.53
N ASP A 52 -15.56 1.90 -31.56
CA ASP A 52 -14.66 3.03 -31.27
C ASP A 52 -13.38 2.93 -32.14
N THR A 53 -13.30 3.74 -33.21
CA THR A 53 -12.31 3.59 -34.30
C THR A 53 -11.09 4.52 -34.23
N ASP A 54 -10.90 5.29 -33.15
CA ASP A 54 -9.80 6.26 -33.10
C ASP A 54 -8.45 5.64 -32.69
N ALA A 55 -7.67 5.23 -33.69
CA ALA A 55 -6.36 4.60 -33.53
C ALA A 55 -5.26 5.54 -33.02
N LYS A 56 -5.48 6.86 -32.99
CA LYS A 56 -4.49 7.82 -32.45
C LYS A 56 -4.36 7.77 -30.93
N SER A 57 -5.35 7.20 -30.23
CA SER A 57 -5.35 7.02 -28.77
C SER A 57 -4.49 5.83 -28.28
N ILE A 58 -3.99 4.99 -29.19
CA ILE A 58 -3.34 3.68 -28.89
C ILE A 58 -1.91 3.83 -28.27
N GLY A 59 -1.50 5.07 -27.93
CA GLY A 59 -0.19 5.41 -27.43
C GLY A 59 0.14 4.89 -26.01
N LYS A 60 1.17 4.06 -25.90
CA LYS A 60 2.30 4.13 -24.95
C LYS A 60 3.30 3.01 -25.26
N ARG A 61 4.60 3.35 -25.38
CA ARG A 61 5.67 2.39 -25.76
C ARG A 61 5.92 1.33 -24.67
N VAL A 62 5.62 1.64 -23.41
CA VAL A 62 5.73 0.75 -22.25
C VAL A 62 4.52 0.98 -21.35
N ILE A 63 3.80 -0.09 -21.03
CA ILE A 63 2.62 -0.06 -20.15
C ILE A 63 2.99 -0.73 -18.83
N LEU A 64 2.76 -0.04 -17.73
CA LEU A 64 2.89 -0.62 -16.40
C LEU A 64 1.57 -1.28 -16.00
N PRO A 65 1.59 -2.55 -15.56
CA PRO A 65 0.40 -3.24 -15.06
C PRO A 65 -0.03 -2.66 -13.70
N ALA A 66 -1.27 -2.95 -13.31
CA ALA A 66 -1.82 -2.49 -12.04
C ALA A 66 -1.11 -3.09 -10.81
N SER A 67 -0.42 -4.22 -10.98
CA SER A 67 0.47 -4.80 -9.96
C SER A 67 1.68 -3.92 -9.61
N PHE A 68 1.99 -2.90 -10.41
CA PHE A 68 3.06 -1.95 -10.10
C PHE A 68 2.49 -0.74 -9.34
N THR A 69 2.84 -0.64 -8.06
CA THR A 69 2.42 0.43 -7.15
C THR A 69 2.80 1.80 -7.73
N GLY A 70 1.84 2.72 -7.75
CA GLY A 70 2.03 4.07 -8.31
C GLY A 70 1.89 4.17 -9.84
N SER A 71 1.65 3.06 -10.55
CA SER A 71 1.27 3.14 -11.96
C SER A 71 -0.12 3.77 -12.14
N PRO A 72 -0.44 4.38 -13.30
CA PRO A 72 -1.78 4.88 -13.58
C PRO A 72 -2.87 3.81 -13.44
N ARG A 73 -2.55 2.55 -13.79
CA ARG A 73 -3.48 1.42 -13.66
C ARG A 73 -3.70 1.02 -12.21
N TYR A 74 -2.64 1.01 -11.40
CA TYR A 74 -2.75 0.79 -9.95
C TYR A 74 -3.67 1.82 -9.30
N MET A 75 -3.49 3.10 -9.65
CA MET A 75 -4.34 4.18 -9.10
C MET A 75 -5.80 4.03 -9.53
N ALA A 76 -6.05 3.68 -10.79
CA ALA A 76 -7.41 3.44 -11.28
C ALA A 76 -8.08 2.22 -10.60
N GLU A 77 -7.34 1.11 -10.44
CA GLU A 77 -7.83 -0.07 -9.73
C GLU A 77 -8.17 0.27 -8.27
N LYS A 78 -7.29 0.96 -7.55
CA LYS A 78 -7.55 1.38 -6.16
C LYS A 78 -8.70 2.36 -6.03
N TYR A 79 -8.91 3.22 -7.02
CA TYR A 79 -10.08 4.08 -7.07
C TYR A 79 -11.37 3.27 -7.25
N HIS A 80 -11.38 2.30 -8.16
CA HIS A 80 -12.55 1.43 -8.36
C HIS A 80 -12.85 0.57 -7.13
N ASP A 81 -11.83 0.01 -6.46
CA ASP A 81 -11.96 -0.70 -5.19
C ASP A 81 -12.59 0.20 -4.12
N ALA A 82 -12.09 1.43 -3.96
CA ALA A 82 -12.61 2.38 -2.99
C ALA A 82 -14.07 2.76 -3.28
N MET A 83 -14.42 2.98 -4.56
CA MET A 83 -15.79 3.27 -4.97
C MET A 83 -16.73 2.07 -4.72
N ALA A 84 -16.25 0.84 -4.89
CA ALA A 84 -17.01 -0.36 -4.56
C ALA A 84 -17.29 -0.45 -3.05
N ILE A 85 -16.28 -0.17 -2.21
CA ILE A 85 -16.43 -0.11 -0.75
C ILE A 85 -17.42 0.98 -0.36
N CYS A 86 -17.32 2.18 -0.94
CA CYS A 86 -18.24 3.29 -0.67
C CYS A 86 -19.68 2.97 -1.09
N ARG A 87 -19.87 2.28 -2.21
CA ARG A 87 -21.19 1.84 -2.66
C ARG A 87 -21.81 0.82 -1.71
N TRP A 88 -20.99 -0.06 -1.11
CA TRP A 88 -21.47 -1.13 -0.23
C TRP A 88 -21.72 -0.66 1.21
N TYR A 89 -20.79 0.11 1.78
CA TYR A 89 -20.83 0.52 3.20
C TYR A 89 -21.26 1.98 3.41
N GLY A 90 -21.32 2.78 2.34
CA GLY A 90 -21.55 4.23 2.39
C GLY A 90 -20.24 5.01 2.34
N ASN A 91 -20.37 6.33 2.22
CA ASN A 91 -19.23 7.24 2.14
C ASN A 91 -18.47 7.29 3.48
N PRO A 92 -17.14 7.46 3.47
CA PRO A 92 -16.37 7.61 4.70
C PRO A 92 -16.68 8.95 5.38
N ASP A 93 -16.84 8.93 6.70
CA ASP A 93 -17.11 10.12 7.51
C ASP A 93 -15.82 10.78 8.03
N LEU A 94 -14.75 10.00 8.24
CA LEU A 94 -13.50 10.43 8.85
C LEU A 94 -12.30 10.12 7.94
N PHE A 95 -11.35 11.05 7.87
CA PHE A 95 -10.04 10.85 7.25
C PHE A 95 -8.97 11.09 8.31
N ILE A 96 -8.38 10.00 8.83
CA ILE A 96 -7.47 10.04 9.96
C ILE A 96 -6.05 9.69 9.49
N THR A 97 -5.10 10.52 9.86
CA THR A 97 -3.67 10.29 9.59
C THR A 97 -2.94 10.06 10.91
N ILE A 98 -2.25 8.92 11.02
CA ILE A 98 -1.29 8.67 12.10
C ILE A 98 0.12 8.91 11.55
N THR A 99 0.90 9.71 12.26
CA THR A 99 2.27 10.06 11.88
C THR A 99 3.22 9.48 12.93
N THR A 100 4.34 8.92 12.49
CA THR A 100 5.41 8.49 13.38
C THR A 100 5.99 9.68 14.14
N ASN A 101 6.31 9.46 15.42
CA ASN A 101 7.05 10.43 16.21
C ASN A 101 8.32 9.77 16.78
N PRO A 102 9.53 10.19 16.36
CA PRO A 102 10.79 9.64 16.87
C PRO A 102 11.01 9.91 18.37
N LYS A 103 10.25 10.85 18.96
CA LYS A 103 10.33 11.21 20.38
C LYS A 103 9.40 10.40 21.28
N TRP A 104 8.78 9.33 20.77
CA TRP A 104 7.99 8.44 21.62
C TRP A 104 8.85 7.82 22.73
N ASP A 105 8.25 7.66 23.90
CA ASP A 105 8.94 7.16 25.09
C ASP A 105 9.42 5.71 24.86
N GLU A 106 8.65 4.90 24.14
CA GLU A 106 9.01 3.52 23.79
C GLU A 106 10.30 3.45 22.97
N ILE A 107 10.51 4.41 22.06
CA ILE A 107 11.72 4.52 21.25
C ILE A 107 12.87 5.00 22.13
N SER A 108 12.64 6.07 22.90
CA SER A 108 13.64 6.69 23.76
C SER A 108 14.18 5.73 24.82
N ASP A 109 13.30 4.94 25.44
CA ASP A 109 13.66 3.98 26.48
C ASP A 109 14.42 2.78 25.93
N HIS A 110 14.04 2.30 24.73
CA HIS A 110 14.81 1.26 24.05
C HIS A 110 16.23 1.76 23.71
N LEU A 111 16.36 2.99 23.21
CA LEU A 111 17.67 3.57 22.91
C LEU A 111 18.54 3.73 24.18
N LYS A 112 17.97 4.19 25.30
CA LYS A 112 18.70 4.26 26.58
C LYS A 112 19.26 2.91 27.04
N MET A 113 18.56 1.80 26.77
CA MET A 113 19.00 0.46 27.17
C MET A 113 20.18 -0.06 26.33
N TYR A 114 20.24 0.28 25.04
CA TYR A 114 21.23 -0.26 24.10
C TYR A 114 22.39 0.70 23.78
N GLY A 115 22.33 1.93 24.27
CA GLY A 115 23.33 3.00 24.07
C GLY A 115 22.75 4.18 23.31
N SER A 116 23.24 5.40 23.59
CA SER A 116 22.74 6.67 23.01
C SER A 116 22.96 6.80 21.49
N ASP A 117 22.18 6.07 20.72
CA ASP A 117 21.99 6.26 19.28
C ASP A 117 20.81 7.21 19.00
N ASP A 118 20.87 7.91 17.87
CA ASP A 118 19.79 8.77 17.38
C ASP A 118 18.62 7.88 16.92
N PRO A 119 17.33 8.20 17.20
CA PRO A 119 16.18 7.44 16.69
C PRO A 119 16.24 7.21 15.18
N ASN A 120 16.71 8.21 14.43
CA ASN A 120 16.83 8.14 12.98
C ASN A 120 17.80 7.04 12.51
N ASP A 121 18.74 6.60 13.34
CA ASP A 121 19.67 5.51 13.01
C ASP A 121 19.02 4.12 13.07
N HIS A 122 17.82 4.02 13.66
CA HIS A 122 17.08 2.77 13.90
C HIS A 122 15.67 2.84 13.28
N PRO A 123 15.56 2.96 11.94
CA PRO A 123 14.26 3.06 11.26
C PRO A 123 13.39 1.80 11.44
N ASP A 124 13.99 0.66 11.74
CA ASP A 124 13.30 -0.58 12.09
C ASP A 124 12.56 -0.48 13.43
N LEU A 125 13.17 0.17 14.43
CA LEU A 125 12.53 0.44 15.71
C LEU A 125 11.34 1.38 15.54
N GLU A 126 11.51 2.48 14.79
CA GLU A 126 10.43 3.42 14.51
C GLU A 126 9.25 2.75 13.79
N ALA A 127 9.53 1.93 12.77
CA ALA A 127 8.50 1.19 12.04
C ALA A 127 7.75 0.18 12.93
N ARG A 128 8.44 -0.47 13.87
CA ARG A 128 7.83 -1.40 14.83
C ARG A 128 6.92 -0.67 15.81
N VAL A 129 7.39 0.43 16.41
CA VAL A 129 6.57 1.22 17.34
C VAL A 129 5.36 1.82 16.62
N PHE A 130 5.54 2.31 15.40
CA PHE A 130 4.44 2.76 14.56
C PHE A 130 3.38 1.68 14.35
N LYS A 131 3.80 0.47 14.01
CA LYS A 131 2.89 -0.66 13.79
C LYS A 131 2.12 -1.01 15.07
N MET A 132 2.79 -1.02 16.22
CA MET A 132 2.14 -1.25 17.51
C MET A 132 1.08 -0.18 17.82
N LYS A 133 1.39 1.10 17.62
CA LYS A 133 0.42 2.21 17.81
C LYS A 133 -0.74 2.16 16.82
N LEU A 134 -0.48 1.76 15.57
CA LEU A 134 -1.51 1.58 14.56
C LEU A 134 -2.47 0.45 14.93
N ASP A 135 -1.94 -0.68 15.41
CA ASP A 135 -2.75 -1.84 15.80
C ASP A 135 -3.59 -1.54 17.07
N GLU A 136 -3.02 -0.80 18.02
CA GLU A 136 -3.76 -0.28 19.18
C GLU A 136 -4.91 0.64 18.75
N LEU A 137 -4.64 1.58 17.83
CA LEU A 137 -5.66 2.48 17.29
C LEU A 137 -6.79 1.71 16.57
N ILE A 138 -6.47 0.71 15.76
CA ILE A 138 -7.47 -0.15 15.10
C ILE A 138 -8.29 -0.92 16.14
N SER A 139 -7.64 -1.46 17.17
CA SER A 139 -8.32 -2.14 18.28
C SER A 139 -9.32 -1.23 18.98
N ASP A 140 -8.96 0.03 19.21
CA ASP A 140 -9.82 1.00 19.88
C ASP A 140 -11.02 1.44 19.03
N PHE A 141 -10.86 1.53 17.70
CA PHE A 141 -12.00 1.70 16.79
C PHE A 141 -12.98 0.54 16.87
N ASN A 142 -12.48 -0.71 16.92
CA ASN A 142 -13.33 -1.90 16.93
C ASN A 142 -14.04 -2.10 18.28
N LYS A 143 -13.43 -1.68 19.40
CA LYS A 143 -14.08 -1.70 20.72
C LYS A 143 -15.26 -0.72 20.80
N GLY A 144 -15.24 0.34 19.99
CA GLY A 144 -16.28 1.36 19.96
C GLY A 144 -16.28 2.30 21.16
N ILE A 145 -15.12 2.49 21.81
CA ILE A 145 -15.00 3.30 23.04
C ILE A 145 -15.02 4.80 22.71
N PHE A 146 -14.26 5.20 21.69
CA PHE A 146 -14.13 6.61 21.28
C PHE A 146 -14.99 6.97 20.06
N PHE A 147 -15.29 5.99 19.21
CA PHE A 147 -16.08 6.14 17.99
C PHE A 147 -17.15 5.05 17.93
N PRO A 148 -18.27 5.26 17.22
CA PRO A 148 -19.20 4.19 16.90
C PRO A 148 -18.48 3.05 16.17
N ARG A 149 -18.94 1.80 16.38
CA ARG A 149 -18.34 0.65 15.69
C ARG A 149 -18.40 0.84 14.17
N PRO A 150 -17.33 0.48 13.42
CA PRO A 150 -17.34 0.62 11.98
C PRO A 150 -18.46 -0.22 11.33
N LYS A 151 -19.30 0.42 10.51
CA LYS A 151 -20.36 -0.28 9.74
C LYS A 151 -19.83 -1.41 8.86
N ALA A 152 -18.56 -1.33 8.48
CA ALA A 152 -17.88 -2.37 7.72
C ALA A 152 -17.78 -3.70 8.48
N GLU A 153 -17.62 -3.68 9.79
CA GLU A 153 -17.46 -4.88 10.61
C GLU A 153 -18.82 -5.47 11.04
N GLU A 154 -19.79 -4.60 11.35
CA GLU A 154 -21.13 -4.99 11.81
C GLU A 154 -21.89 -5.83 10.77
N ARG A 155 -21.74 -5.53 9.48
CA ARG A 155 -22.36 -6.29 8.39
C ARG A 155 -21.60 -7.57 8.01
N VAL A 156 -20.28 -7.61 8.21
CA VAL A 156 -19.49 -8.84 7.99
C VAL A 156 -19.89 -9.92 9.00
N ALA A 157 -20.15 -9.54 10.25
CA ALA A 157 -20.70 -10.44 11.26
C ALA A 157 -22.09 -10.99 10.87
N THR A 158 -22.96 -10.19 10.25
CA THR A 158 -24.25 -10.70 9.75
C THR A 158 -24.10 -11.66 8.56
N CYS A 159 -23.11 -11.45 7.69
CA CYS A 159 -22.84 -12.35 6.55
C CYS A 159 -22.25 -13.70 6.99
N SER A 160 -21.37 -13.73 8.01
CA SER A 160 -20.79 -14.99 8.50
C SER A 160 -21.81 -15.92 9.19
N HIS A 161 -22.93 -15.38 9.66
CA HIS A 161 -24.03 -16.17 10.21
C HIS A 161 -25.05 -16.64 9.17
N THR A 162 -24.99 -16.15 7.92
CA THR A 162 -26.00 -16.46 6.88
C THR A 162 -25.49 -17.45 5.81
N SER A 163 -24.27 -17.98 5.94
CA SER A 163 -23.67 -18.97 5.02
C SER A 163 -23.64 -20.40 5.62
N MET A 164 -24.68 -20.78 6.36
CA MET A 164 -24.97 -22.17 6.72
C MET A 164 -26.47 -22.43 6.56
N ALA A 165 -26.92 -22.53 5.31
CA ALA A 165 -28.14 -23.21 4.89
C ALA A 165 -27.99 -23.62 3.42
#